data_AF-A0A0F9KND7-F1
#
_entry.id   AF-A0A0F9KND7-F1
#
_cell.length_a   1.000
_cell.length_b   1.000
_cell.length_c   1.000
_cell.angle_alpha   90.00
_cell.angle_beta   90.00
_cell.angle_gamma   90.00
#
_symmetry.space_group_name_H-M   'P 1'
#
loop_
_entity.id
_entity.type
_entity.pdbx_description
1 polymer ?
#
loop_
_entity_poly.entity_id
_entity_poly.type
_entity_poly.pdbx_seq_one_letter_code
_entity_poly.pdbx_strand_id
1 'polypeptide(L)'
;MKKISYDTTNEGRKNDEAVFEIFGYFSVIGIAKAERLIQKQEESPITGSSWRIFKIHDDTTVEVVVTVDCDGSRFQVPLLVNLETEEVLEVEGYLR
;
A
#
# COMPACT_ATOMS: atom_id res chain seq x y z
N MET A 1 24.59 -16.24 0.55
CA MET A 1 23.42 -15.68 -0.19
C MET A 1 22.73 -16.84 -0.89
N LYS A 2 21.49 -17.18 -0.51
CA LYS A 2 20.71 -18.20 -1.22
C LYS A 2 19.90 -17.51 -2.31
N LYS A 3 20.06 -17.99 -3.54
CA LYS A 3 19.33 -17.55 -4.73
C LYS A 3 17.92 -18.16 -4.65
N ILE A 4 16.90 -17.32 -4.55
CA ILE A 4 15.50 -17.78 -4.69
C ILE A 4 15.26 -17.93 -6.20
N SER A 5 14.98 -19.14 -6.64
CA SER A 5 14.52 -19.44 -8.01
C SER A 5 13.01 -19.53 -8.02
N TYR A 6 12.35 -18.77 -8.88
CA TYR A 6 10.91 -18.87 -9.13
C TYR A 6 10.66 -19.96 -10.16
N ASP A 7 9.91 -20.98 -9.76
CA ASP A 7 9.43 -22.03 -10.66
C ASP A 7 8.19 -21.51 -11.42
N THR A 8 8.14 -21.74 -12.74
CA THR A 8 7.15 -21.15 -13.67
C THR A 8 6.06 -22.15 -14.01
N THR A 9 5.56 -22.88 -13.02
CA THR A 9 4.37 -23.73 -13.18
C THR A 9 3.12 -22.85 -13.25
N ASN A 10 2.07 -23.30 -13.95
CA ASN A 10 0.80 -22.57 -14.12
C ASN A 10 0.09 -22.19 -12.80
N GLU A 11 0.57 -22.68 -11.64
CA GLU A 11 0.13 -22.24 -10.31
C GLU A 11 0.71 -20.87 -9.90
N GLY A 12 1.90 -20.49 -10.39
CA GLY A 12 2.47 -19.15 -10.18
C GLY A 12 1.63 -18.04 -10.81
N ARG A 13 0.95 -18.33 -11.94
CA ARG A 13 0.07 -17.36 -12.62
C ARG A 13 -1.25 -17.10 -11.91
N LYS A 14 -1.77 -18.06 -11.13
CA LYS A 14 -2.96 -17.84 -10.29
C LYS A 14 -2.64 -16.95 -9.09
N ASN A 15 -1.42 -17.06 -8.56
CA ASN A 15 -0.93 -16.10 -7.57
C ASN A 15 -0.76 -14.71 -8.18
N ASP A 16 -0.26 -14.61 -9.42
CA ASP A 16 -0.13 -13.31 -10.09
C ASP A 16 -1.50 -12.62 -10.29
N GLU A 17 -2.54 -13.32 -10.75
CA GLU A 17 -3.90 -12.73 -10.89
C GLU A 17 -4.52 -12.32 -9.55
N ALA A 18 -4.39 -13.14 -8.51
CA ALA A 18 -4.88 -12.80 -7.17
C ALA A 18 -4.15 -11.59 -6.58
N VAL A 19 -2.83 -11.52 -6.77
CA VAL A 19 -1.98 -10.38 -6.40
C VAL A 19 -2.43 -9.12 -7.17
N PHE A 20 -2.75 -9.22 -8.47
CA PHE A 20 -3.27 -8.12 -9.29
C PHE A 20 -4.70 -7.66 -8.94
N GLU A 21 -5.61 -8.55 -8.57
CA GLU A 21 -6.98 -8.18 -8.16
C GLU A 21 -7.01 -7.56 -6.75
N ILE A 22 -6.21 -8.08 -5.83
CA ILE A 22 -5.89 -7.46 -4.53
C ILE A 22 -5.39 -6.03 -4.76
N PHE A 23 -4.45 -5.81 -5.69
CA PHE A 23 -3.92 -4.48 -5.97
C PHE A 23 -4.95 -3.43 -6.41
N GLY A 24 -6.02 -3.82 -7.08
CA GLY A 24 -7.07 -2.89 -7.53
C GLY A 24 -8.00 -2.42 -6.41
N TYR A 25 -8.23 -3.24 -5.38
CA TYR A 25 -9.17 -2.92 -4.31
C TYR A 25 -8.49 -2.17 -3.15
N PHE A 26 -7.30 -2.62 -2.73
CA PHE A 26 -6.53 -1.96 -1.66
C PHE A 26 -6.04 -0.56 -2.03
N SER A 27 -5.86 -0.30 -3.33
CA SER A 27 -5.49 1.03 -3.79
C SER A 27 -6.50 2.09 -3.35
N VAL A 28 -7.80 1.79 -3.34
CA VAL A 28 -8.82 2.81 -3.05
C VAL A 28 -8.97 3.05 -1.55
N ILE A 29 -9.07 1.98 -0.75
CA ILE A 29 -9.26 2.08 0.70
C ILE A 29 -8.00 2.63 1.38
N GLY A 30 -6.82 2.13 0.99
CA GLY A 30 -5.54 2.59 1.53
C GLY A 30 -5.28 4.08 1.23
N ILE A 31 -5.54 4.51 -0.01
CA ILE A 31 -5.46 5.92 -0.39
C ILE A 31 -6.43 6.77 0.45
N ALA A 32 -7.71 6.40 0.52
CA ALA A 32 -8.70 7.18 1.25
C ALA A 32 -8.36 7.32 2.75
N LYS A 33 -7.79 6.27 3.37
CA LYS A 33 -7.31 6.34 4.76
C LYS A 33 -6.13 7.32 4.89
N ALA A 34 -5.11 7.19 4.04
CA ALA A 34 -3.94 8.07 4.06
C ALA A 34 -4.33 9.54 3.82
N GLU A 35 -5.20 9.81 2.84
CA GLU A 35 -5.73 11.15 2.57
C GLU A 35 -6.45 11.72 3.79
N ARG A 36 -7.30 10.93 4.45
CA ARG A 36 -8.03 11.37 5.64
C ARG A 36 -7.10 11.68 6.82
N LEU A 37 -6.00 10.94 6.97
CA LEU A 37 -5.00 11.19 8.00
C LEU A 37 -4.28 12.52 7.76
N ILE A 38 -3.80 12.76 6.54
CA ILE A 38 -3.12 14.00 6.16
C ILE A 38 -4.09 15.19 6.21
N GLN A 39 -5.30 15.06 5.68
CA GLN A 39 -6.32 16.12 5.66
C GLN A 39 -6.70 16.60 7.07
N LYS A 40 -6.72 15.71 8.07
CA LYS A 40 -6.99 16.06 9.47
C LYS A 40 -5.86 16.85 10.12
N GLN A 41 -4.62 16.72 9.63
CA GLN A 41 -3.44 17.32 10.27
C GLN A 41 -3.00 18.59 9.56
N GLU A 42 -2.94 18.57 8.23
CA GLU A 42 -2.48 19.72 7.43
C GLU A 42 -3.60 20.73 7.16
N GLU A 43 -4.86 20.34 7.36
CA GLU A 43 -6.06 21.16 7.09
C GLU A 43 -6.11 21.75 5.66
N SER A 44 -5.31 21.18 4.75
CA SER A 44 -5.05 21.68 3.39
C SER A 44 -5.58 20.66 2.37
N PRO A 45 -6.06 21.10 1.19
CA PRO A 45 -6.71 20.22 0.24
C PRO A 45 -5.73 19.20 -0.36
N ILE A 46 -6.18 17.93 -0.43
CA ILE A 46 -5.46 16.92 -1.20
C ILE A 46 -5.55 17.24 -2.69
N THR A 47 -4.39 17.28 -3.34
CA THR A 47 -4.23 17.58 -4.78
C THR A 47 -3.92 16.34 -5.61
N GLY A 48 -3.45 15.27 -4.97
CA GLY A 48 -3.27 13.98 -5.62
C GLY A 48 -2.81 12.91 -4.63
N SER A 49 -3.01 11.65 -5.00
CA SER A 49 -2.58 10.49 -4.22
C SER A 49 -2.11 9.36 -5.11
N SER A 50 -1.11 8.63 -4.66
CA SER A 50 -0.57 7.44 -5.31
C SER A 50 -0.07 6.46 -4.27
N TRP A 51 0.18 5.20 -4.64
CA TRP A 51 0.66 4.19 -3.71
C TRP A 51 1.66 3.27 -4.40
N ARG A 52 2.50 2.63 -3.59
CA ARG A 52 3.42 1.59 -4.05
C ARG A 52 3.67 0.58 -2.93
N ILE A 53 3.93 -0.67 -3.31
CA ILE A 53 4.45 -1.66 -2.36
C ILE A 53 5.84 -1.24 -1.94
N PHE A 54 6.08 -1.18 -0.63
CA PHE A 54 7.39 -0.92 -0.07
C PHE A 54 8.10 -2.21 0.31
N LYS A 55 7.39 -3.12 0.99
CA LYS A 55 7.96 -4.37 1.49
C LYS A 55 6.89 -5.44 1.65
N ILE A 56 7.22 -6.68 1.34
CA ILE A 56 6.41 -7.85 1.69
C ILE A 56 7.04 -8.44 2.97
N HIS A 57 6.26 -8.58 4.04
CA HIS A 57 6.76 -9.10 5.31
C HIS A 57 6.63 -10.61 5.39
N ASP A 58 5.49 -11.14 4.96
CA ASP A 58 5.19 -12.57 4.89
C ASP A 58 4.14 -12.83 3.80
N ASP A 59 3.65 -14.07 3.71
CA ASP A 59 2.71 -14.51 2.67
C ASP A 59 1.36 -13.76 2.72
N THR A 60 1.03 -13.14 3.85
CA THR A 60 -0.27 -12.49 4.08
C THR A 60 -0.14 -11.02 4.43
N THR A 61 1.05 -10.48 4.66
CA THR A 61 1.26 -9.11 5.13
C THR A 61 2.18 -8.33 4.20
N VAL A 62 1.67 -7.21 3.69
CA VAL A 62 2.40 -6.29 2.80
C VAL A 62 2.38 -4.89 3.37
N GLU A 63 3.54 -4.24 3.34
CA GLU A 63 3.68 -2.82 3.63
C GLU A 63 3.60 -2.02 2.33
N VAL A 64 2.63 -1.12 2.29
CA VAL A 64 2.35 -0.19 1.20
C VAL A 64 2.67 1.22 1.68
N VAL A 65 3.29 2.03 0.83
CA VAL A 65 3.48 3.45 1.08
C VAL A 65 2.55 4.22 0.17
N VAL A 66 1.62 4.97 0.77
CA VAL A 66 0.76 5.91 0.06
C VAL A 66 1.44 7.28 0.07
N THR A 67 1.61 7.87 -1.10
CA THR A 67 2.08 9.24 -1.25
C THR A 67 0.87 10.15 -1.49
N VAL A 68 0.73 11.17 -0.66
CA VAL A 68 -0.35 12.17 -0.71
C VAL A 68 0.28 13.53 -0.98
N ASP A 69 -0.14 14.20 -2.05
CA ASP A 69 0.29 15.56 -2.40
C ASP A 69 -0.77 16.57 -1.91
N CYS A 70 -0.35 17.54 -1.11
CA CYS A 70 -1.21 18.53 -0.46
C CYS A 70 -0.53 19.91 -0.52
N ASP A 71 -1.12 20.84 -1.27
CA ASP A 71 -0.60 22.21 -1.50
C ASP A 71 0.91 22.28 -1.78
N GLY A 72 1.41 21.39 -2.65
CA GLY A 72 2.83 21.32 -3.03
C GLY A 72 3.75 20.68 -1.99
N SER A 73 3.24 20.29 -0.82
CA SER A 73 3.90 19.37 0.10
C SER A 73 3.54 17.93 -0.24
N ARG A 74 4.52 17.03 -0.11
CA ARG A 74 4.33 15.61 -0.33
C ARG A 74 4.47 14.87 0.99
N PHE A 75 3.53 13.97 1.26
CA PHE A 75 3.50 13.17 2.48
C PHE A 75 3.49 11.69 2.10
N GLN A 76 4.19 10.87 2.87
CA GLN A 76 4.22 9.42 2.68
C GLN A 76 3.69 8.72 3.92
N VAL A 77 2.59 8.00 3.77
CA VAL A 77 1.91 7.25 4.83
C VAL A 77 2.19 5.76 4.62
N PRO A 78 3.03 5.13 5.47
CA PRO A 78 3.19 3.69 5.48
C PRO A 78 1.94 3.03 6.06
N LEU A 79 1.46 1.98 5.38
CA LEU A 79 0.30 1.18 5.77
C LEU A 79 0.70 -0.29 5.72
N LEU A 80 0.34 -1.05 6.74
CA LEU A 80 0.42 -2.50 6.74
C LEU A 80 -0.92 -3.06 6.28
N VAL A 81 -0.90 -3.98 5.33
CA VAL A 81 -2.09 -4.58 4.76
C VAL A 81 -2.01 -6.07 4.96
N ASN A 82 -3.02 -6.62 5.63
CA ASN A 82 -3.23 -8.05 5.65
C ASN A 82 -4.07 -8.45 4.42
N LEU A 83 -3.49 -9.26 3.54
CA LEU A 83 -4.05 -9.72 2.29
C LEU A 83 -5.18 -10.74 2.47
N GLU A 84 -5.22 -11.46 3.60
CA GLU A 84 -6.27 -12.45 3.87
C GLU A 84 -7.52 -11.80 4.47
N THR A 85 -7.35 -10.86 5.41
CA THR A 85 -8.46 -10.19 6.09
C THR A 85 -8.91 -8.91 5.40
N GLU A 86 -8.16 -8.47 4.40
CA GLU A 86 -8.31 -7.18 3.73
C GLU A 86 -8.22 -5.97 4.68
N GLU A 87 -7.59 -6.15 5.84
CA GLU A 87 -7.45 -5.09 6.82
C GLU A 87 -6.22 -4.24 6.55
N VAL A 88 -6.45 -2.93 6.46
CA VAL A 88 -5.39 -1.93 6.44
C VAL A 88 -5.12 -1.48 7.88
N LEU A 89 -4.00 -1.94 8.42
CA LEU A 89 -3.40 -1.51 9.68
C LEU A 89 -2.59 -0.23 9.46
N GLU A 90 -2.87 0.78 10.28
CA GLU A 90 -2.14 2.04 10.26
C GLU A 90 -0.79 1.86 10.95
N VAL A 91 0.29 2.27 10.29
CA VAL A 91 1.59 2.41 10.94
C VAL A 91 1.67 3.87 11.40
N GLU A 92 1.84 4.10 12.69
CA GLU A 92 1.86 5.46 13.23
C GLU A 92 3.00 6.29 12.60
N GLY A 93 2.63 7.46 12.07
CA GLY A 93 3.56 8.45 11.52
C GLY A 93 3.62 8.46 9.99
N TYR A 94 3.74 9.67 9.42
CA TYR A 94 3.99 9.88 8.01
C TYR A 94 5.33 10.60 7.81
N LEU A 95 6.01 10.29 6.72
CA LEU A 95 7.25 10.95 6.32
C LEU A 95 6.88 12.18 5.47
N ARG A 96 7.58 13.30 5.66
CA ARG A 96 7.45 14.54 4.86
C ARG A 96 8.67 14.70 3.95
#